data_AF-X1HXC6-F1
#
_entry.id   AF-X1HXC6-F1
#
_cell.length_a   1.000
_cell.length_b   1.000
_cell.length_c   1.000
_cell.angle_alpha   90.00
_cell.angle_beta   90.00
_cell.angle_gamma   90.00
#
_symmetry.space_group_name_H-M   'P 1'
#
loop_
_entity.id
_entity.type
_entity.pdbx_description
1 polymer ?
#
loop_
_entity_poly.entity_id
_entity_poly.type
_entity_poly.pdbx_seq_one_letter_code
_entity_poly.pdbx_strand_id
1 'polypeptide(L)'
;MVNKMRNGYSNFTIKLILSLLIMAELMIPILMSPLLIRNNTSNEYFPNISGNPNKKWYDPEIISYFSDYYYDPSIAVDNKGNVHIVWQLDYGFADDIFYRVWDSSLKDW
;
A
#
# COMPACT_ATOMS: atom_id res chain seq x y z
N MET A 1 27.37 7.02 45.64
CA MET A 1 27.65 5.94 44.67
C MET A 1 26.40 5.48 43.89
N VAL A 2 25.20 5.51 44.48
CA VAL A 2 23.92 5.08 43.87
C VAL A 2 23.43 5.94 42.68
N ASN A 3 23.59 7.28 42.74
CA ASN A 3 23.13 8.18 41.66
C ASN A 3 23.86 7.96 40.32
N LYS A 4 25.13 7.53 40.35
CA LYS A 4 25.92 7.25 39.14
C LYS A 4 25.46 5.97 38.44
N MET A 5 24.97 4.98 39.20
CA MET A 5 24.39 3.75 38.64
C MET A 5 23.01 4.00 38.03
N ARG A 6 22.12 4.74 38.73
CA ARG A 6 20.77 5.08 38.22
C ARG A 6 20.82 5.84 36.88
N ASN A 7 21.74 6.79 36.75
CA ASN A 7 21.93 7.56 35.52
C ASN A 7 22.52 6.72 34.36
N GLY A 8 23.28 5.66 34.68
CA GLY A 8 23.79 4.72 33.67
C GLY A 8 22.68 3.89 33.05
N TYR A 9 21.77 3.37 33.88
CA TYR A 9 20.60 2.62 33.42
C TYR A 9 19.65 3.48 32.59
N SER A 10 19.35 4.72 33.03
CA SER A 10 18.46 5.62 32.27
C SER A 10 19.03 5.98 30.90
N ASN A 11 20.34 6.21 30.81
CA ASN A 11 21.01 6.51 29.54
C ASN A 11 21.04 5.30 28.61
N PHE A 12 21.20 4.09 29.16
CA PHE A 12 21.14 2.86 28.37
C PHE A 12 19.72 2.59 27.84
N THR A 13 18.70 2.74 28.69
CA THR A 13 17.30 2.54 28.29
C THR A 13 16.84 3.55 27.25
N ILE A 14 17.22 4.83 27.39
CA ILE A 14 16.88 5.87 26.42
C ILE A 14 17.54 5.57 25.05
N LYS A 15 18.81 5.16 25.05
CA LYS A 15 19.51 4.76 23.82
C LYS A 15 18.89 3.53 23.16
N LEU A 16 18.44 2.55 23.95
CA LEU A 16 17.77 1.36 23.44
C LEU A 16 16.42 1.71 22.78
N ILE A 17 15.62 2.57 23.42
CA ILE A 17 14.32 3.01 22.88
C ILE A 17 14.51 3.80 21.58
N LEU A 18 15.46 4.74 21.54
CA LEU A 18 15.76 5.51 20.33
C LEU A 18 16.27 4.62 19.20
N SER A 19 17.10 3.62 19.50
CA SER A 19 17.57 2.65 18.50
C SER A 19 16.42 1.82 17.94
N LEU A 20 15.48 1.39 18.78
CA LEU A 20 14.30 0.63 18.35
C LEU A 20 13.35 1.48 17.52
N LEU A 21 13.16 2.76 17.89
CA LEU A 21 12.32 3.70 17.14
C LEU A 21 12.90 4.01 15.75
N ILE A 22 14.21 4.26 15.67
CA ILE A 22 14.92 4.49 14.41
C ILE A 22 14.89 3.22 13.54
N MET A 23 15.04 2.03 14.13
CA MET A 23 14.88 0.78 13.37
C MET A 23 13.44 0.63 12.84
N ALA A 24 12.42 0.93 13.64
CA ALA A 24 11.03 0.87 13.18
C ALA A 24 10.79 1.83 11.99
N GLU A 25 11.27 3.08 12.09
CA GLU A 25 11.13 4.08 11.02
C GLU A 25 11.88 3.68 9.73
N LEU A 26 13.05 3.05 9.86
CA LEU A 26 13.82 2.57 8.70
C LEU A 26 13.28 1.25 8.11
N MET A 27 12.46 0.51 8.85
CA MET A 27 11.77 -0.68 8.36
C MET A 27 10.46 -0.36 7.65
N ILE A 28 9.84 0.80 7.89
CA ILE A 28 8.61 1.22 7.20
C ILE A 28 8.78 1.23 5.67
N PRO A 29 9.85 1.83 5.08
CA PRO A 29 10.05 1.79 3.64
C PRO A 29 10.27 0.38 3.09
N ILE A 30 10.89 -0.51 3.86
CA ILE A 30 11.14 -1.91 3.47
C ILE A 30 9.85 -2.73 3.50
N LEU A 31 8.93 -2.41 4.42
CA LEU A 31 7.60 -3.01 4.54
C LEU A 31 6.58 -2.42 3.55
N MET A 32 6.77 -1.15 3.17
CA MET A 32 5.99 -0.45 2.13
C MET A 32 6.59 -0.64 0.72
N SER A 33 7.74 -1.30 0.60
CA SER A 33 8.27 -1.74 -0.69
C SER A 33 7.40 -2.91 -1.15
N PRO A 34 6.72 -2.86 -2.30
CA PRO A 34 5.97 -4.00 -2.81
C PRO A 34 6.96 -5.10 -3.21
N LEU A 35 7.34 -5.96 -2.26
CA LEU A 35 8.08 -7.19 -2.50
C LEU A 35 7.12 -8.26 -3.01
N LEU A 36 6.70 -8.06 -4.25
CA LEU A 36 6.78 -9.05 -5.32
C LEU A 36 6.62 -8.25 -6.61
N ILE A 37 7.73 -7.72 -7.13
CA ILE A 37 7.90 -7.82 -8.58
C ILE A 37 7.99 -9.33 -8.84
N ARG A 38 6.83 -9.98 -8.93
CA ARG A 38 6.75 -11.19 -9.73
C ARG A 38 7.07 -10.66 -11.11
N ASN A 39 8.26 -10.98 -11.61
CA ASN A 39 8.55 -10.87 -13.03
C ASN A 39 7.54 -11.78 -13.74
N ASN A 40 6.32 -11.29 -13.92
CA ASN A 40 5.38 -11.85 -14.84
C ASN A 40 5.91 -11.42 -16.20
N THR A 41 6.82 -12.23 -16.73
CA THR A 41 7.06 -12.34 -18.17
C THR A 41 5.84 -12.97 -18.87
N SER A 42 4.65 -12.93 -18.27
CA SER A 42 3.42 -12.99 -19.06
C SER A 42 3.25 -11.58 -19.65
N ASN A 43 3.71 -11.41 -20.89
CA ASN A 43 3.14 -10.41 -21.78
C ASN A 43 1.64 -10.74 -21.91
N GLU A 44 0.85 -10.41 -20.89
CA GLU A 44 -0.60 -10.48 -20.95
C GLU A 44 -1.01 -9.44 -21.98
N TYR A 45 -1.27 -9.92 -23.18
CA TYR A 45 -1.81 -9.11 -24.25
C TYR A 45 -3.21 -8.66 -23.82
N PHE A 46 -3.29 -7.46 -23.24
CA PHE A 46 -4.56 -6.80 -23.01
C PHE A 46 -5.00 -6.20 -24.35
N PRO A 47 -6.00 -6.78 -25.04
CA PRO A 47 -6.45 -6.25 -26.31
C PRO A 47 -6.86 -4.79 -26.12
N ASN A 48 -6.37 -3.95 -27.03
CA ASN A 48 -6.68 -2.54 -27.02
C ASN A 48 -8.13 -2.32 -27.47
N ILE A 49 -9.05 -2.31 -26.50
CA ILE A 49 -10.48 -2.13 -26.73
C ILE A 49 -10.82 -0.69 -27.19
N SER A 50 -9.86 0.24 -27.09
CA SER A 50 -10.07 1.65 -27.41
C SER A 50 -10.06 1.98 -28.90
N GLY A 51 -9.70 1.02 -29.77
CA GLY A 51 -9.58 1.21 -31.22
C GLY A 51 -8.44 2.15 -31.65
N ASN A 52 -7.72 2.78 -30.70
CA ASN A 52 -6.60 3.66 -30.96
C ASN A 52 -5.28 2.92 -30.75
N PRO A 53 -4.52 2.56 -31.80
CA PRO A 53 -3.31 1.75 -31.69
C PRO A 53 -2.20 2.38 -30.82
N ASN A 54 -2.31 3.66 -30.50
CA ASN A 54 -1.36 4.38 -29.65
C ASN A 54 -1.73 4.36 -28.15
N LYS A 55 -2.94 3.91 -27.79
CA LYS A 55 -3.30 3.69 -26.39
C LYS A 55 -2.78 2.33 -25.94
N LYS A 56 -1.87 2.35 -24.97
CA LYS A 56 -1.36 1.16 -24.31
C LYS A 56 -1.93 1.10 -22.91
N TRP A 57 -2.23 -0.11 -22.45
CA TRP A 57 -2.44 -0.36 -21.03
C TRP A 57 -1.12 -0.13 -20.30
N TYR A 58 -1.19 0.45 -19.10
CA TYR A 58 -0.05 0.58 -18.20
C TYR A 58 0.10 -0.71 -17.38
N ASP A 59 1.25 -0.86 -16.72
CA ASP A 59 1.45 -1.93 -15.76
C ASP A 59 0.38 -1.85 -14.66
N PRO A 60 -0.20 -2.99 -14.23
CA PRO A 60 -1.19 -2.99 -13.17
C PRO A 60 -0.64 -2.40 -11.87
N GLU A 61 -1.43 -1.56 -11.21
CA GLU A 61 -1.12 -1.02 -9.89
C GLU A 61 -1.94 -1.75 -8.81
N ILE A 62 -1.28 -2.15 -7.73
CA ILE A 62 -1.93 -2.82 -6.60
C ILE A 62 -2.53 -1.76 -5.69
N ILE A 63 -3.85 -1.76 -5.55
CA ILE A 63 -4.58 -0.78 -4.74
C ILE A 63 -4.95 -1.27 -3.33
N SER A 64 -4.66 -2.53 -2.99
CA SER A 64 -4.90 -3.12 -1.67
C SER A 64 -3.95 -4.29 -1.42
N TYR A 65 -3.48 -4.44 -0.17
CA TYR A 65 -2.51 -5.46 0.23
C TYR A 65 -3.05 -6.49 1.23
N PHE A 66 -4.37 -6.55 1.46
CA PHE A 66 -4.96 -7.61 2.26
C PHE A 66 -4.74 -8.97 1.59
N SER A 67 -4.51 -10.00 2.40
CA SER A 67 -4.20 -11.37 1.95
C SER A 67 -5.44 -12.19 1.58
N ASP A 68 -6.62 -11.58 1.65
CA ASP A 68 -7.90 -12.27 1.54
C ASP A 68 -8.54 -12.09 0.15
N TYR A 69 -9.79 -12.53 0.02
CA TYR A 69 -10.49 -12.55 -1.25
C TYR A 69 -11.25 -11.26 -1.52
N TYR A 70 -11.08 -10.75 -2.74
CA TYR A 70 -11.71 -9.54 -3.24
C TYR A 70 -12.86 -9.87 -4.18
N TYR A 71 -14.02 -9.24 -3.97
CA TYR A 71 -15.22 -9.48 -4.76
C TYR A 71 -15.90 -8.19 -5.20
N ASP A 72 -16.68 -8.31 -6.27
CA ASP A 72 -17.63 -7.30 -6.76
C ASP A 72 -17.08 -5.85 -6.83
N PRO A 73 -15.97 -5.60 -7.54
CA PRO A 73 -15.45 -4.25 -7.68
C PRO A 73 -16.40 -3.38 -8.51
N SER A 74 -16.56 -2.12 -8.09
CA SER A 74 -17.26 -1.08 -8.85
C SER A 74 -16.40 0.18 -8.96
N ILE A 75 -16.47 0.85 -10.10
CA ILE A 75 -15.65 2.01 -10.44
C ILE A 75 -16.49 3.14 -11.03
N ALA A 76 -16.24 4.37 -10.59
CA ALA A 76 -16.86 5.59 -11.13
C ALA A 76 -15.83 6.72 -11.20
N VAL A 77 -16.04 7.68 -12.11
CA VAL A 77 -15.19 8.87 -12.25
C VAL A 77 -16.04 10.11 -11.97
N ASP A 78 -15.57 10.98 -11.09
CA ASP A 78 -16.27 12.24 -10.78
C ASP A 78 -16.00 13.34 -11.83
N ASN A 79 -16.65 14.49 -11.68
CA ASN A 79 -16.49 15.61 -12.61
C ASN A 79 -15.13 16.33 -12.52
N LYS A 80 -14.31 16.01 -11.51
CA LYS A 80 -12.93 16.49 -11.34
C LYS A 80 -11.92 15.48 -11.86
N GLY A 81 -12.38 14.31 -12.35
CA GLY A 81 -11.53 13.24 -12.86
C GLY A 81 -10.95 12.34 -11.78
N ASN A 82 -11.43 12.42 -10.53
CA ASN A 82 -11.05 11.48 -9.48
C ASN A 82 -11.69 10.12 -9.76
N VAL A 83 -10.95 9.05 -9.49
CA VAL A 83 -11.43 7.68 -9.72
C VAL A 83 -11.84 7.07 -8.39
N HIS A 84 -13.11 6.73 -8.25
CA HIS A 84 -13.69 6.10 -7.07
C HIS A 84 -13.79 4.60 -7.30
N ILE A 85 -13.20 3.80 -6.42
CA ILE A 85 -13.28 2.34 -6.47
C ILE A 85 -13.83 1.84 -5.14
N VAL A 86 -14.83 0.95 -5.23
CA VAL A 86 -15.33 0.18 -4.10
C VAL A 86 -15.21 -1.30 -4.40
N TRP A 87 -14.99 -2.12 -3.38
CA TRP A 87 -14.95 -3.58 -3.51
C TRP A 87 -15.35 -4.23 -2.19
N GLN A 88 -15.80 -5.48 -2.25
CA GLN A 88 -16.02 -6.30 -1.08
C GLN A 88 -14.74 -7.07 -0.75
N LEU A 89 -14.39 -7.12 0.54
CA LEU A 89 -13.33 -7.97 1.05
C LEU A 89 -13.94 -8.96 2.04
N ASP A 90 -13.70 -10.24 1.79
CA ASP A 90 -14.13 -11.33 2.66
C ASP A 90 -13.00 -11.71 3.61
N TYR A 91 -13.18 -11.48 4.92
CA TYR A 91 -12.22 -11.89 5.95
C TYR A 91 -12.38 -13.34 6.41
N GLY A 92 -13.18 -14.14 5.71
CA GLY A 92 -13.53 -15.53 6.03
C GLY A 92 -14.60 -15.69 7.11
N PHE A 93 -14.88 -14.64 7.88
CA PHE A 93 -15.92 -14.62 8.93
C PHE A 93 -16.82 -13.39 8.89
N ALA A 94 -16.47 -12.39 8.08
CA ALA A 94 -17.26 -11.19 7.83
C ALA A 94 -16.82 -10.56 6.51
N ASP A 95 -17.79 -10.03 5.78
CA ASP A 95 -17.56 -9.22 4.59
C ASP A 95 -17.63 -7.75 4.96
N ASP A 96 -16.73 -6.94 4.40
CA ASP A 96 -16.78 -5.49 4.54
C ASP A 96 -16.57 -4.81 3.17
N ILE A 97 -17.10 -3.59 3.05
CA ILE A 97 -17.00 -2.79 1.84
C ILE A 97 -15.85 -1.81 1.99
N PHE A 98 -14.87 -1.98 1.12
CA PHE A 98 -13.70 -1.12 1.02
C PHE A 98 -13.91 -0.05 -0.03
N TYR A 99 -13.22 1.06 0.17
CA TYR A 99 -13.29 2.22 -0.70
C TYR A 99 -11.92 2.88 -0.82
N ARG A 100 -11.54 3.24 -2.05
CA ARG A 100 -10.32 4.01 -2.34
C ARG A 100 -10.59 5.01 -3.47
N VAL A 101 -9.87 6.13 -3.43
CA VAL A 101 -10.02 7.20 -4.41
C VAL A 101 -8.67 7.62 -4.96
N TRP A 102 -8.52 7.57 -6.28
CA TRP A 102 -7.41 8.24 -6.95
C TRP A 102 -7.75 9.72 -7.11
N ASP A 103 -6.96 10.57 -6.47
CA ASP A 103 -7.04 12.02 -6.59
C ASP A 103 -6.27 12.48 -7.83
N SER A 104 -6.99 13.06 -8.78
CA SER A 104 -6.43 13.50 -10.05
C SER A 104 -5.49 14.70 -9.93
N SER A 105 -5.67 15.50 -8.89
CA SER A 105 -4.83 16.67 -8.61
C SER A 105 -3.51 16.28 -7.97
N LEU A 106 -3.52 15.26 -7.12
CA LEU A 106 -2.33 14.72 -6.46
C LEU A 106 -1.65 13.63 -7.29
N LYS A 107 -2.37 13.05 -8.26
CA LYS A 107 -1.96 11.88 -9.05
C LYS A 107 -1.59 10.68 -8.18
N ASP A 108 -2.38 10.48 -7.13
CA ASP A 108 -2.13 9.45 -6.11
C ASP A 108 -3.47 8.90 -5.57
N TRP A 109 -3.42 7.71 -4.96
CA TRP A 109 -4.57 6.94 -4.44
C TRP A 109 -4.86 7.10 -2.95
#